data_AF-A0A7C1HY25-F1
#
_entry.id   AF-A0A7C1HY25-F1
#
_cell.length_a   1.000
_cell.length_b   1.000
_cell.length_c   1.000
_cell.angle_alpha   90.00
_cell.angle_beta   90.00
_cell.angle_gamma   90.00
#
_symmetry.space_group_name_H-M   'P 1'
#
loop_
_entity.id
_entity.type
_entity.pdbx_description
1 polymer ?
#
loop_
_entity_poly.entity_id
_entity_poly.type
_entity_poly.pdbx_seq_one_letter_code
_entity_poly.pdbx_strand_id
1 'polypeptide(L)' 'MKISFTKKQYIGVGSVLTMLAIWKILALYFDSAFVLPHPEDTLVTVLRLFTDAGFLAVVGTTVLRGIIGFVISGILGLG' A
#
# COMPACT_ATOMS: atom_id res chain seq x y z
N MET A 1 4.18 -9.83 31.27
CA MET A 1 4.43 -10.01 29.83
C MET A 1 5.72 -9.28 29.48
N LYS A 2 6.86 -9.98 29.30
CA LYS A 2 8.15 -9.31 29.07
C LYS A 2 8.16 -8.66 27.69
N ILE A 3 8.52 -7.38 27.66
CA ILE A 3 8.49 -6.50 26.50
C ILE A 3 9.64 -6.91 25.57
N SER A 4 9.44 -8.00 24.82
CA SER A 4 10.37 -8.51 23.79
C SER A 4 10.09 -7.86 22.42
N PHE A 5 9.64 -6.61 22.43
CA PHE A 5 9.28 -5.87 21.22
C PHE A 5 10.53 -5.44 20.44
N THR A 6 11.59 -5.03 21.13
CA THR A 6 12.80 -4.47 20.50
C THR A 6 13.63 -5.50 19.75
N LYS A 7 13.77 -6.74 20.25
CA LYS A 7 14.58 -7.78 19.59
C LYS A 7 13.95 -8.33 18.30
N LYS A 8 12.61 -8.42 18.26
CA LYS A 8 11.87 -8.85 17.05
C LYS A 8 11.80 -7.75 15.99
N GLN A 9 11.84 -6.48 16.39
CA GLN A 9 11.81 -5.36 15.44
C GLN A 9 13.02 -5.38 14.48
N TYR A 10 14.21 -5.73 14.95
CA TYR A 10 15.39 -5.87 14.09
C TYR A 10 15.23 -6.99 13.05
N ILE A 11 14.59 -8.10 13.44
CA ILE A 11 14.28 -9.21 12.51
C ILE A 11 13.26 -8.76 11.47
N GLY A 12 12.24 -8.00 11.89
CA GLY A 12 11.23 -7.44 10.99
C GLY A 12 11.85 -6.47 9.96
N VAL A 13 12.66 -5.51 10.42
CA VAL A 13 13.36 -4.57 9.54
C VAL A 13 14.31 -5.30 8.58
N GLY A 14 15.09 -6.26 9.09
CA GLY A 14 15.96 -7.09 8.25
C GLY A 14 15.19 -7.85 7.17
N SER A 15 14.02 -8.40 7.51
CA SER A 15 13.18 -9.11 6.54
C SER A 15 12.64 -8.19 5.44
N VAL A 16 12.22 -6.96 5.80
CA VAL A 16 11.75 -5.96 4.82
C VAL A 16 12.89 -5.53 3.91
N LEU A 17 14.08 -5.28 4.47
CA LEU A 17 15.26 -4.93 3.68
C LEU A 17 15.66 -6.04 2.70
N THR A 18 15.64 -7.30 3.15
CA THR A 18 15.89 -8.46 2.28
C THR A 18 14.84 -8.56 1.17
N MET A 19 13.56 -8.34 1.48
CA MET A 19 12.49 -8.33 0.49
C MET A 19 12.71 -7.23 -0.57
N LEU A 20 13.08 -6.01 -0.14
CA LEU A 20 13.36 -4.89 -1.04
C LEU A 20 14.62 -5.15 -1.90
N ALA A 21 15.65 -5.77 -1.33
CA ALA A 21 16.86 -6.14 -2.06
C ALA A 21 16.55 -7.18 -3.14
N ILE A 22 15.80 -8.24 -2.80
CA ILE A 22 15.35 -9.25 -3.77
C ILE A 22 14.52 -8.57 -4.87
N TRP A 23 13.55 -7.72 -4.52
CA TRP A 23 12.77 -6.98 -5.52
C TRP A 23 13.65 -6.15 -6.44
N LYS A 24 14.57 -5.33 -5.92
CA LYS A 24 15.49 -4.54 -6.74
C LYS A 24 16.30 -5.42 -7.70
N ILE A 25 16.80 -6.58 -7.23
CA ILE A 25 17.55 -7.52 -8.07
C ILE A 25 16.67 -8.07 -9.20
N LEU A 26 15.44 -8.48 -8.91
CA LEU A 26 14.53 -8.95 -9.95
C LEU A 26 14.19 -7.82 -10.94
N ALA A 27 14.01 -6.58 -10.47
CA ALA A 27 13.70 -5.44 -11.33
C ALA A 27 14.84 -5.18 -12.34
N LEU A 28 16.09 -5.27 -11.87
CA LEU A 28 17.27 -5.20 -12.72
C LEU A 28 17.37 -6.39 -13.69
N TYR A 29 16.94 -7.58 -13.29
CA TYR A 29 16.94 -8.76 -14.17
C TYR A 29 15.90 -8.67 -15.29
N PHE A 30 14.70 -8.19 -15.00
CA PHE A 30 13.64 -8.06 -16.00
C PHE A 30 13.85 -6.86 -16.94
N ASP A 31 14.61 -5.85 -16.51
CA ASP A 31 14.94 -4.62 -17.27
C ASP A 31 13.71 -3.96 -17.92
N SER A 32 12.54 -4.15 -17.33
CA SER A 32 11.26 -3.69 -17.87
C SER A 32 10.42 -3.07 -16.77
N ALA A 33 10.23 -1.76 -16.86
CA ALA A 33 9.42 -0.98 -15.93
C ALA A 33 7.95 -1.42 -15.90
N PHE A 34 7.49 -2.15 -16.93
CA PHE A 34 6.13 -2.68 -17.00
C PHE A 34 5.97 -4.00 -16.23
N VAL A 35 6.97 -4.88 -16.26
CA VAL A 35 6.90 -6.20 -15.61
C VAL A 35 7.22 -6.09 -14.12
N LEU A 36 8.32 -5.42 -13.77
CA LEU A 36 8.70 -5.22 -12.39
C LEU A 36 9.42 -3.87 -12.24
N PRO A 37 8.69 -2.79 -11.92
CA PRO A 37 9.32 -1.50 -11.69
C PRO A 37 10.25 -1.56 -10.47
N HIS A 38 11.21 -0.64 -10.43
CA HIS A 38 12.07 -0.52 -9.26
C HIS A 38 11.24 -0.09 -8.04
N PRO A 39 11.60 -0.57 -6.84
CA PRO A 39 10.88 -0.22 -5.61
C PRO A 39 10.89 1.29 -5.34
N GLU A 40 11.96 2.01 -5.72
CA GLU A 40 12.06 3.47 -5.58
C GLU A 40 11.07 4.23 -6.47
N ASP A 41 10.94 3.84 -7.74
CA ASP A 41 10.00 4.45 -8.68
C ASP A 41 8.57 4.22 -8.23
N THR A 42 8.29 3.02 -7.72
CA THR A 42 6.99 2.64 -7.17
C THR A 42 6.65 3.49 -5.94
N LEU A 43 7.60 3.65 -5.00
CA LEU A 43 7.43 4.49 -3.81
C LEU A 43 7.15 5.94 -4.17
N VAL A 44 7.94 6.52 -5.08
CA VAL A 44 7.74 7.90 -5.54
C VAL A 44 6.38 8.06 -6.22
N THR A 45 5.99 7.10 -7.05
CA THR A 45 4.70 7.11 -7.75
C THR A 45 3.53 7.04 -6.77
N VAL A 46 3.61 6.18 -5.75
CA VAL A 46 2.60 6.11 -4.69
C VAL A 46 2.49 7.44 -3.96
N LEU A 47 3.62 8.05 -3.56
CA LEU A 47 3.60 9.36 -2.89
C LEU A 47 3.01 10.45 -3.78
N ARG A 48 3.29 10.44 -5.10
CA ARG A 48 2.69 11.37 -6.05
C ARG A 48 1.18 11.18 -6.19
N LEU A 49 0.69 9.93 -6.20
CA LEU A 49 -0.74 9.63 -6.28
C LEU A 49 -1.52 10.26 -5.12
N PHE A 50 -0.94 10.32 -3.92
CA PHE A 50 -1.55 11.01 -2.79
C PHE A 50 -1.69 12.53 -2.97
N THR A 51 -0.96 13.12 -3.90
CA THR A 51 -1.08 14.55 -4.26
C THR A 51 -1.83 14.78 -5.57
N ASP A 52 -2.19 13.70 -6.28
CA ASP A 52 -2.91 13.78 -7.55
C ASP A 52 -4.40 13.99 -7.30
N ALA A 53 -4.91 15.17 -7.68
CA ALA A 53 -6.31 15.54 -7.44
C ALA A 53 -7.30 14.61 -8.16
N GLY A 54 -6.94 14.10 -9.34
CA GLY A 54 -7.78 13.18 -10.10
C GLY A 54 -7.90 11.83 -9.40
N PHE A 55 -6.77 11.27 -8.97
CA PHE A 55 -6.72 10.04 -8.19
C PHE A 55 -7.49 10.16 -6.88
N LEU A 56 -7.25 11.25 -6.13
CA LEU A 56 -7.96 11.50 -4.87
C LEU A 56 -9.47 11.63 -5.07
N ALA A 57 -9.91 12.28 -6.14
CA ALA A 57 -11.34 12.37 -6.46
C ALA A 57 -11.94 10.98 -6.75
N VAL A 58 -11.26 10.15 -7.53
CA VAL A 58 -11.75 8.80 -7.87
C VAL A 58 -11.76 7.87 -6.65
N VAL A 59 -10.67 7.83 -5.89
CA VAL A 59 -10.59 7.01 -4.68
C VAL A 59 -11.58 7.51 -3.62
N GLY A 60 -11.62 8.82 -3.39
CA GLY A 60 -12.52 9.45 -2.43
C GLY A 60 -13.98 9.20 -2.74
N THR A 61 -14.40 9.34 -4.00
CA THR A 61 -15.77 9.01 -4.41
C THR A 61 -16.09 7.52 -4.27
N THR A 62 -15.13 6.64 -4.54
CA THR A 62 -15.31 5.19 -4.37
C THR A 62 -15.50 4.80 -2.91
N VAL A 63 -14.66 5.35 -2.01
CA VAL A 63 -14.76 5.16 -0.57
C VAL A 63 -16.07 5.73 -0.04
N LEU A 64 -16.40 6.97 -0.41
CA LEU A 64 -17.63 7.63 0.00
C LEU A 64 -18.87 6.85 -0.44
N ARG A 65 -18.87 6.36 -1.68
CA ARG A 65 -19.94 5.49 -2.20
C ARG A 65 -20.08 4.22 -1.37
N GLY A 66 -18.97 3.58 -1.01
CA GLY A 66 -18.98 2.39 -0.15
C GLY A 66 -19.57 2.67 1.24
N ILE A 67 -19.19 3.79 1.85
CA ILE A 67 -19.70 4.22 3.15
C ILE A 67 -21.20 4.54 3.07
N ILE A 68 -21.63 5.31 2.07
CA ILE A 68 -23.05 5.64 1.87
C ILE A 68 -23.87 4.36 1.68
N GLY A 69 -23.42 3.43 0.84
CA GLY A 69 -24.10 2.15 0.64
C GLY A 69 -24.18 1.32 1.92
N PHE A 70 -23.11 1.27 2.70
CA PHE A 70 -23.08 0.60 4.00
C PHE A 70 -24.09 1.22 4.99
N VAL A 71 -24.12 2.55 5.09
CA VAL A 71 -25.06 3.28 5.95
C VAL A 71 -26.50 3.02 5.53
N ILE A 72 -26.82 3.12 4.24
CA ILE A 72 -28.16 2.84 3.71
C ILE A 72 -28.56 1.40 4.06
N SER A 73 -27.68 0.43 3.81
CA SER A 73 -27.94 -0.98 4.14
C SER A 73 -28.14 -1.18 5.64
N GLY A 74 -27.39 -0.48 6.49
CA GLY A 74 -27.53 -0.56 7.94
C GLY A 74 -28.88 -0.01 8.42
N ILE A 75 -29.30 1.14 7.90
CA ILE A 75 -30.60 1.73 8.24
C ILE A 75 -31.74 0.83 7.77
N LEU A 76 -31.68 0.34 6.54
CA LEU A 76 -32.72 -0.53 5.98
C LEU A 76 -32.74 -1.93 6.61
N GLY A 77 -31.60 -2.46 7.04
CA GLY A 77 -31.51 -3.78 7.67
C GLY A 77 -31.87 -3.83 9.15
N LEU A 78 -31.91 -2.67 9.82
CA LEU A 78 -32.37 -2.54 11.21
C LEU A 78 -33.87 -2.25 11.32
N GLY A 79 -34.54 -1.96 10.19
CA GLY A 79 -35.98 -1.72 10.08
C GLY A 79 -36.79 -2.95 9.71
#